data_AF-A0A9P7UWQ6-F1
#
_entry.id   AF-A0A9P7UWQ6-F1
#
_cell.length_a   1.000
_cell.length_b   1.000
_cell.length_c   1.000
_cell.angle_alpha   90.00
_cell.angle_beta   90.00
_cell.angle_gamma   90.00
#
_symmetry.space_group_name_H-M   'P 1'
#
loop_
_entity.id
_entity.type
_entity.pdbx_description
1 polymer ?
#
loop_
_entity_poly.entity_id
_entity_poly.type
_entity_poly.pdbx_seq_one_letter_code
_entity_poly.pdbx_strand_id
1 'polypeptide(L)'
;MASSSSASNHLQRMPSSIAELAQKARNNPLRENQSLKYYLKHAESNRREAFKFAEAGDLESAFIFFARTASLVLETLPSHPDYKTALDDNQRANLNMNRQEIIDNLGQLKTRISDRYEAYRRDHPEAEESHQRALQAQIEYEGSQSIQLPSVPDDRERKDKALQEVQDRATKLSDELVQLHMNDPNLRARANIPFATEKAIESAREQLGVREKGRLILSHRHRGIRTKYCGNALLGLLLSKVQSPRLLRRVHLLMFLCQPHQGARRTRLTIQRRDTTPLRHRHLSVCLLHPQL
;
A
#
# COMPACT_ATOMS: atom_id res chain seq x y z
N MET A 1 20.25 -32.89 -16.39
CA MET A 1 20.55 -31.62 -17.07
C MET A 1 19.35 -31.23 -17.92
N ALA A 2 18.42 -30.40 -17.41
CA ALA A 2 17.18 -30.05 -18.13
C ALA A 2 16.56 -28.73 -17.58
N SER A 3 17.28 -27.62 -17.62
CA SER A 3 16.79 -26.34 -17.05
C SER A 3 16.94 -25.11 -17.98
N SER A 4 17.27 -25.31 -19.26
CA SER A 4 17.60 -24.20 -20.17
C SER A 4 16.44 -23.74 -21.08
N SER A 5 15.27 -24.39 -21.04
CA SER A 5 14.16 -24.15 -21.97
C SER A 5 13.16 -23.06 -21.53
N SER A 6 13.22 -22.60 -20.27
CA SER A 6 12.27 -21.58 -19.77
C SER A 6 12.68 -20.14 -20.12
N ALA A 7 13.97 -19.87 -20.30
CA ALA A 7 14.47 -18.52 -20.57
C ALA A 7 14.15 -18.02 -21.98
N SER A 8 14.13 -18.92 -22.97
CA SER A 8 13.88 -18.61 -24.39
C SER A 8 12.40 -18.33 -24.70
N ASN A 9 11.47 -18.92 -23.94
CA ASN A 9 10.03 -18.64 -24.10
C ASN A 9 9.63 -17.24 -23.61
N HIS A 10 10.42 -16.63 -22.71
CA HIS A 10 10.16 -15.26 -22.25
C HIS A 10 10.49 -14.18 -23.29
N LEU A 11 11.19 -14.52 -24.37
CA LEU A 11 11.50 -13.57 -25.46
C LEU A 11 10.41 -13.53 -26.53
N GLN A 12 9.58 -14.57 -26.63
CA GLN A 12 8.48 -14.66 -27.59
C GLN A 12 7.12 -14.23 -27.01
N ARG A 13 7.05 -14.07 -25.69
CA ARG A 13 5.85 -13.60 -25.00
C ARG A 13 5.91 -12.08 -24.81
N MET A 14 4.76 -11.42 -24.97
CA MET A 14 4.60 -10.01 -24.59
C MET A 14 5.08 -9.79 -23.15
N PRO A 15 6.01 -8.86 -22.90
CA PRO A 15 6.46 -8.54 -21.55
C PRO A 15 5.29 -8.02 -20.72
N SER A 16 5.22 -8.42 -19.45
CA SER A 16 4.17 -7.94 -18.55
C SER A 16 4.37 -6.46 -18.22
N SER A 17 3.28 -5.70 -18.09
CA SER A 17 3.38 -4.30 -17.64
C SER A 17 3.67 -4.21 -16.13
N ILE A 18 4.21 -3.07 -15.66
CA ILE A 18 4.46 -2.86 -14.21
C ILE A 18 3.18 -3.01 -13.40
N ALA A 19 2.04 -2.54 -13.92
CA ALA A 19 0.76 -2.62 -13.23
C ALA A 19 0.34 -4.08 -13.02
N GLU A 20 0.48 -4.91 -14.06
CA GLU A 20 0.20 -6.34 -13.98
C GLU A 20 1.12 -7.05 -12.99
N LEU A 21 2.42 -6.75 -13.04
CA LEU A 21 3.40 -7.34 -12.11
C LEU A 21 3.13 -6.91 -10.66
N ALA A 22 2.73 -5.66 -10.43
CA ALA A 22 2.34 -5.19 -9.11
C ALA A 22 1.08 -5.92 -8.60
N GLN A 23 0.11 -6.20 -9.47
CA GLN A 23 -1.05 -7.01 -9.11
C GLN A 23 -0.66 -8.46 -8.77
N LYS A 24 0.23 -9.08 -9.57
CA LYS A 24 0.78 -10.43 -9.29
C LYS A 24 1.55 -10.48 -7.96
N ALA A 25 2.21 -9.38 -7.58
CA ALA A 25 2.89 -9.28 -6.30
C ALA A 25 1.89 -9.26 -5.13
N ARG A 26 0.78 -8.53 -5.26
CA ARG A 26 -0.28 -8.42 -4.24
C ARG A 26 -1.04 -9.73 -4.02
N ASN A 27 -1.20 -10.55 -5.06
CA ASN A 27 -1.95 -11.81 -5.00
C ASN A 27 -1.27 -12.94 -4.19
N ASN A 28 -0.35 -12.61 -3.28
CA ASN A 28 0.26 -13.56 -2.35
C ASN A 28 -0.27 -13.30 -0.92
N PRO A 29 -1.45 -13.84 -0.57
CA PRO A 29 -2.03 -13.64 0.75
C PRO A 29 -1.14 -14.31 1.79
N LEU A 30 -0.43 -13.49 2.56
CA LEU A 30 0.21 -13.96 3.77
C LEU A 30 -0.88 -14.22 4.81
N ARG A 31 -0.75 -15.34 5.53
CA ARG A 31 -1.65 -15.60 6.64
C ARG A 31 -1.52 -14.49 7.67
N GLU A 32 -2.66 -13.93 8.06
CA GLU A 32 -2.74 -13.00 9.20
C GLU A 32 -2.37 -13.76 10.48
N ASN A 33 -1.87 -13.05 11.49
CA ASN A 33 -1.55 -13.59 12.82
C ASN A 33 -0.41 -14.62 12.86
N GLN A 34 0.57 -14.53 11.95
CA GLN A 34 1.80 -15.34 12.05
C GLN A 34 2.82 -14.68 12.99
N SER A 35 3.73 -15.49 13.54
CA SER A 35 4.80 -14.97 14.39
C SER A 35 5.73 -13.99 13.65
N LEU A 36 6.33 -13.03 14.36
CA LEU A 36 7.32 -12.11 13.80
C LEU A 36 8.45 -12.85 13.06
N LYS A 37 8.93 -13.95 13.64
CA LYS A 37 9.99 -14.80 13.05
C LYS A 37 9.58 -15.37 11.69
N TYR A 38 8.30 -15.73 11.51
CA TYR A 38 7.78 -16.19 10.23
C TYR A 38 7.88 -15.10 9.16
N TYR A 39 7.44 -13.88 9.46
CA TYR A 39 7.51 -12.76 8.52
C TYR A 39 8.95 -12.39 8.16
N LEU A 40 9.87 -12.38 9.13
CA LEU A 40 11.29 -12.12 8.88
C LEU A 40 11.91 -13.17 7.95
N LYS A 41 11.66 -14.46 8.22
CA LYS A 41 12.14 -15.57 7.37
C LYS A 41 11.56 -15.47 5.97
N HIS A 42 10.27 -15.12 5.85
CA HIS A 42 9.61 -15.02 4.55
C HIS A 42 10.11 -13.82 3.74
N ALA A 43 10.32 -12.67 4.37
CA ALA A 43 10.94 -11.50 3.75
C ALA A 43 12.36 -11.80 3.26
N GLU A 44 13.18 -12.46 4.08
CA GLU A 44 14.53 -12.85 3.68
C GLU A 44 14.53 -13.84 2.51
N SER A 45 13.65 -14.84 2.55
CA SER A 45 13.49 -15.81 1.46
C SER A 45 13.11 -15.13 0.15
N ASN A 46 12.12 -14.24 0.17
CA ASN A 46 11.69 -13.50 -1.02
C ASN A 46 12.81 -12.60 -1.55
N ARG A 47 13.57 -11.94 -0.67
CA ARG A 47 14.73 -11.12 -1.08
C ARG A 47 15.78 -11.96 -1.80
N ARG A 48 16.14 -13.13 -1.25
CA ARG A 48 17.13 -14.04 -1.88
C ARG A 48 16.66 -14.53 -3.24
N GLU A 49 15.39 -14.91 -3.38
CA GLU A 49 14.83 -15.30 -4.69
C GLU A 49 14.83 -14.13 -5.68
N ALA A 50 14.49 -12.92 -5.23
CA ALA A 50 14.51 -11.74 -6.07
C ALA A 50 15.90 -11.47 -6.67
N PHE A 51 16.97 -11.60 -5.87
CA PHE A 51 18.34 -11.49 -6.35
C PHE A 51 18.70 -12.58 -7.36
N LYS A 52 18.33 -13.84 -7.08
CA LYS A 52 18.57 -14.94 -8.04
C LYS A 52 17.89 -14.69 -9.39
N PHE A 53 16.65 -14.21 -9.39
CA PHE A 53 15.95 -13.88 -10.65
C PHE A 53 16.58 -12.68 -11.35
N ALA A 54 17.01 -11.66 -10.60
CA ALA A 54 17.71 -10.51 -11.17
C ALA A 54 19.04 -10.91 -11.82
N GLU A 55 19.82 -11.77 -11.18
CA GLU A 55 21.08 -12.33 -11.72
C GLU A 55 20.83 -13.21 -12.95
N ALA A 56 19.73 -13.96 -12.96
CA ALA A 56 19.32 -14.76 -14.11
C ALA A 56 18.77 -13.92 -15.28
N GLY A 57 18.57 -12.61 -15.10
CA GLY A 57 17.99 -11.72 -16.10
C GLY A 57 16.47 -11.80 -16.21
N ASP A 58 15.79 -12.53 -15.32
CA ASP A 58 14.33 -12.56 -15.22
C ASP A 58 13.83 -11.36 -14.39
N LEU A 59 13.71 -10.23 -15.08
CA LEU A 59 13.31 -8.96 -14.46
C LEU A 59 11.89 -9.00 -13.89
N GLU A 60 10.97 -9.73 -14.52
CA GLU A 60 9.56 -9.79 -14.10
C GLU A 60 9.41 -10.51 -12.77
N SER A 61 10.01 -11.71 -12.66
CA SER A 61 10.01 -12.47 -11.40
C SER A 61 10.76 -11.72 -10.31
N ALA A 62 11.93 -11.14 -10.62
CA ALA A 62 12.69 -10.33 -9.67
C ALA A 62 11.83 -9.18 -9.10
N PHE A 63 11.12 -8.45 -9.96
CA PHE A 63 10.24 -7.36 -9.54
C PHE A 63 9.13 -7.86 -8.61
N ILE A 64 8.47 -8.98 -8.95
CA ILE A 64 7.40 -9.56 -8.12
C ILE A 64 7.91 -9.89 -6.70
N PHE A 65 9.06 -10.57 -6.60
CA PHE A 65 9.62 -10.96 -5.31
C PHE A 65 10.13 -9.76 -4.49
N PHE A 66 10.76 -8.77 -5.13
CA PHE A 66 11.13 -7.53 -4.44
C PHE A 66 9.90 -6.76 -3.96
N ALA A 67 8.84 -6.68 -4.78
CA ALA A 67 7.62 -5.96 -4.43
C ALA A 67 6.90 -6.62 -3.24
N ARG A 68 6.84 -7.96 -3.22
CA ARG A 68 6.34 -8.74 -2.06
C ARG A 68 7.16 -8.48 -0.80
N THR A 69 8.48 -8.46 -0.95
CA THR A 69 9.38 -8.18 0.17
C THR A 69 9.18 -6.75 0.68
N ALA A 70 9.00 -5.78 -0.22
CA ALA A 70 8.72 -4.39 0.14
C ALA A 70 7.43 -4.27 0.96
N SER A 71 6.29 -4.81 0.49
CA SER A 71 5.04 -4.78 1.27
C SER A 71 5.22 -5.35 2.68
N LEU A 72 5.95 -6.47 2.81
CA LEU A 72 6.28 -7.06 4.10
C LEU A 72 7.08 -6.13 5.03
N VAL A 73 8.18 -5.56 4.54
CA VAL A 73 9.09 -4.78 5.38
C VAL A 73 8.61 -3.35 5.63
N LEU A 74 7.78 -2.80 4.74
CA LEU A 74 7.25 -1.44 4.80
C LEU A 74 5.97 -1.36 5.64
N GLU A 75 5.09 -2.35 5.51
CA GLU A 75 3.73 -2.29 6.04
C GLU A 75 3.53 -3.31 7.16
N THR A 76 3.80 -4.60 6.89
CA THR A 76 3.45 -5.69 7.81
C THR A 76 4.38 -5.76 9.03
N LEU A 77 5.69 -5.73 8.84
CA LEU A 77 6.66 -5.88 9.92
C LEU A 77 6.57 -4.75 10.96
N PRO A 78 6.57 -3.46 10.59
CA PRO A 78 6.51 -2.37 11.58
C PRO A 78 5.20 -2.34 12.38
N SER A 79 4.13 -2.93 11.82
CA SER A 79 2.81 -3.01 12.45
C SER A 79 2.65 -4.21 13.39
N HIS A 80 3.61 -5.15 13.38
CA HIS A 80 3.55 -6.36 14.21
C HIS A 80 3.75 -6.01 15.70
N PRO A 81 2.95 -6.57 16.63
CA PRO A 81 3.03 -6.24 18.06
C PRO A 81 4.43 -6.47 18.65
N ASP A 82 5.06 -7.59 18.30
CA ASP A 82 6.39 -7.94 18.80
C ASP A 82 7.55 -7.19 18.12
N TYR A 83 7.30 -6.34 17.12
CA TYR A 83 8.39 -5.72 16.34
C TYR A 83 9.32 -4.86 17.21
N LYS A 84 8.77 -4.13 18.17
CA LYS A 84 9.54 -3.24 19.05
C LYS A 84 10.16 -3.97 20.24
N THR A 85 9.53 -5.05 20.71
CA THR A 85 9.92 -5.78 21.91
C THR A 85 10.90 -6.91 21.63
N ALA A 86 10.75 -7.61 20.50
CA ALA A 86 11.58 -8.76 20.14
C ALA A 86 12.84 -8.40 19.35
N LEU A 87 12.89 -7.21 18.73
CA LEU A 87 14.06 -6.75 17.98
C LEU A 87 14.83 -5.68 18.74
N ASP A 88 16.16 -5.76 18.69
CA ASP A 88 17.05 -4.70 19.17
C ASP A 88 17.17 -3.54 18.15
N ASP A 89 17.76 -2.42 18.58
CA ASP A 89 17.95 -1.24 17.72
C ASP A 89 18.85 -1.51 16.51
N ASN A 90 19.87 -2.36 16.67
CA ASN A 90 20.79 -2.71 15.59
C ASN A 90 20.11 -3.59 14.53
N GLN A 91 19.28 -4.55 14.95
CA GLN A 91 18.46 -5.39 14.09
C GLN A 91 17.46 -4.55 13.30
N ARG A 92 16.80 -3.58 13.94
CA ARG A 92 15.93 -2.63 13.24
C ARG A 92 16.69 -1.75 12.26
N ALA A 93 17.87 -1.26 12.63
CA ALA A 93 18.73 -0.49 11.72
C ALA A 93 19.14 -1.33 10.49
N ASN A 94 19.52 -2.60 10.69
CA ASN A 94 19.83 -3.53 9.61
C ASN A 94 18.63 -3.80 8.70
N LEU A 95 17.43 -3.98 9.27
CA LEU A 95 16.20 -4.10 8.48
C LEU A 95 15.91 -2.84 7.66
N ASN A 96 16.20 -1.65 8.20
CA ASN A 96 16.06 -0.40 7.46
C ASN A 96 17.06 -0.27 6.31
N MET A 97 18.31 -0.73 6.48
CA MET A 97 19.28 -0.79 5.39
C MET A 97 18.82 -1.74 4.28
N ASN A 98 18.35 -2.94 4.64
CA ASN A 98 17.82 -3.90 3.68
C ASN A 98 16.56 -3.37 2.97
N ARG A 99 15.70 -2.64 3.69
CA ARG A 99 14.53 -1.95 3.12
C ARG A 99 14.96 -0.95 2.04
N GLN A 100 15.98 -0.14 2.30
CA GLN A 100 16.47 0.83 1.32
C GLN A 100 17.03 0.12 0.08
N GLU A 101 17.82 -0.93 0.27
CA GLU A 101 18.34 -1.77 -0.83
C GLU A 101 17.19 -2.32 -1.71
N ILE A 102 16.11 -2.82 -1.10
CA ILE A 102 14.94 -3.34 -1.83
C ILE A 102 14.27 -2.25 -2.67
N ILE A 103 14.10 -1.04 -2.11
CA ILE A 103 13.48 0.10 -2.82
C ILE A 103 14.35 0.51 -4.01
N ASP A 104 15.67 0.58 -3.82
CA ASP A 104 16.60 0.97 -4.88
C ASP A 104 16.59 -0.05 -6.03
N ASN A 105 16.57 -1.35 -5.71
CA ASN A 105 16.44 -2.42 -6.71
C ASN A 105 15.09 -2.36 -7.45
N LEU A 106 13.99 -2.09 -6.74
CA LEU A 106 12.68 -1.89 -7.38
C LEU A 106 12.69 -0.70 -8.34
N GLY A 107 13.33 0.41 -7.97
CA GLY A 107 13.48 1.57 -8.85
C GLY A 107 14.20 1.22 -10.15
N GLN A 108 15.34 0.51 -10.05
CA GLN A 108 16.10 0.07 -11.22
C GLN A 108 15.31 -0.91 -12.11
N LEU A 109 14.65 -1.90 -11.50
CA LEU A 109 13.83 -2.87 -12.23
C LEU A 109 12.65 -2.21 -12.93
N LYS A 110 11.98 -1.25 -12.28
CA LYS A 110 10.86 -0.52 -12.87
C LYS A 110 11.26 0.15 -14.18
N THR A 111 12.39 0.87 -14.19
CA THR A 111 12.90 1.52 -15.41
C THR A 111 13.18 0.48 -16.50
N ARG A 112 13.91 -0.59 -16.19
CA ARG A 112 14.26 -1.62 -17.18
C ARG A 112 13.04 -2.35 -17.76
N ILE A 113 12.05 -2.67 -16.92
CA ILE A 113 10.82 -3.33 -17.34
C ILE A 113 9.98 -2.39 -18.21
N SER A 114 9.83 -1.12 -17.81
CA SER A 114 9.17 -0.10 -18.64
C SER A 114 9.82 0.02 -20.02
N ASP A 115 11.15 0.14 -20.07
CA ASP A 115 11.86 0.29 -21.34
C ASP A 115 11.64 -0.93 -22.26
N ARG A 116 11.68 -2.15 -21.70
CA ARG A 116 11.41 -3.40 -22.44
C ARG A 116 9.97 -3.48 -22.94
N TYR A 117 9.01 -3.09 -22.10
CA TYR A 117 7.59 -3.07 -22.45
C TYR A 117 7.31 -2.08 -23.58
N GLU A 118 7.81 -0.85 -23.47
CA GLU A 118 7.63 0.16 -24.53
C GLU A 118 8.37 -0.20 -25.82
N ALA A 119 9.53 -0.85 -25.75
CA ALA A 119 10.22 -1.36 -26.94
C ALA A 119 9.36 -2.41 -27.65
N TYR A 120 8.84 -3.39 -26.90
CA TYR A 120 7.96 -4.42 -27.45
C TYR A 120 6.71 -3.83 -28.12
N ARG A 121 6.08 -2.83 -27.48
CA ARG A 121 4.90 -2.14 -28.02
C ARG A 121 5.18 -1.39 -29.33
N ARG A 122 6.35 -0.78 -29.46
CA ARG A 122 6.76 -0.12 -30.71
C ARG A 122 6.95 -1.12 -31.85
N ASP A 123 7.47 -2.30 -31.54
CA ASP A 123 7.76 -3.34 -32.51
C ASP A 123 6.51 -4.17 -32.89
N HIS A 124 5.48 -4.22 -32.01
CA HIS A 124 4.27 -5.03 -32.17
C HIS A 124 2.99 -4.23 -31.87
N PRO A 125 2.62 -3.23 -32.70
CA PRO A 125 1.42 -2.44 -32.48
C PRO A 125 0.13 -3.28 -32.54
N GLU A 126 0.09 -4.38 -33.32
CA GLU A 126 -1.06 -5.27 -33.39
C GLU A 126 -1.29 -6.08 -32.10
N ALA A 127 -0.23 -6.38 -31.36
CA ALA A 127 -0.32 -7.12 -30.10
C ALA A 127 -0.99 -6.27 -29.00
N GLU A 128 -0.74 -4.95 -29.02
CA GLU A 128 -1.37 -3.99 -28.10
C GLU A 128 -2.88 -3.94 -28.29
N GLU A 129 -3.37 -3.86 -29.54
CA GLU A 129 -4.82 -3.84 -29.79
C GLU A 129 -5.49 -5.12 -29.31
N SER A 130 -4.86 -6.28 -29.53
CA SER A 130 -5.35 -7.57 -29.04
C SER A 130 -5.41 -7.60 -27.51
N HIS A 131 -4.36 -7.10 -26.85
CA HIS A 131 -4.31 -7.03 -25.39
C HIS A 131 -5.36 -6.08 -24.81
N GLN A 132 -5.55 -4.89 -25.41
CA GLN A 132 -6.58 -3.94 -25.02
C GLN A 132 -7.98 -4.53 -25.20
N ARG A 133 -8.25 -5.22 -26.31
CA ARG A 133 -9.52 -5.93 -26.52
C ARG A 133 -9.73 -7.04 -25.48
N ALA A 134 -8.68 -7.79 -25.13
CA ALA A 134 -8.76 -8.83 -24.10
C ALA A 134 -9.05 -8.25 -22.70
N LEU A 135 -8.39 -7.15 -22.32
CA LEU A 135 -8.66 -6.43 -21.08
C LEU A 135 -10.09 -5.89 -21.05
N GLN A 136 -10.56 -5.32 -22.15
CA GLN A 136 -11.91 -4.78 -22.25
C GLN A 136 -12.97 -5.88 -22.15
N ALA A 137 -12.73 -7.04 -22.78
CA ALA A 137 -13.57 -8.22 -22.64
C ALA A 137 -13.60 -8.75 -21.20
N GLN A 138 -12.48 -8.71 -20.46
CA GLN A 138 -12.45 -9.08 -19.05
C GLN A 138 -13.28 -8.13 -18.18
N ILE A 139 -13.17 -6.82 -18.39
CA ILE A 139 -13.97 -5.82 -17.66
C ILE A 139 -15.46 -6.01 -17.94
N GLU A 140 -15.83 -6.26 -19.20
CA GLU A 140 -17.21 -6.50 -19.61
C GLU A 140 -17.78 -7.78 -18.99
N TYR A 141 -16.98 -8.84 -18.88
CA TYR A 141 -17.34 -10.08 -18.22
C TYR A 141 -17.53 -9.91 -16.70
N GLU A 142 -16.60 -9.24 -16.01
CA GLU A 142 -16.73 -8.93 -14.58
C GLU A 142 -17.92 -8.01 -14.29
N GLY A 143 -18.16 -7.02 -15.16
CA GLY A 143 -19.34 -6.16 -15.10
C GLY A 143 -20.64 -6.95 -15.26
N SER A 144 -20.67 -7.94 -16.15
CA SER A 144 -21.85 -8.78 -16.40
C SER A 144 -22.13 -9.79 -15.27
N GLN A 145 -21.09 -10.32 -14.61
CA GLN A 145 -21.28 -11.20 -13.45
C GLN A 145 -21.85 -10.47 -12.22
N SER A 146 -21.60 -9.16 -12.09
CA SER A 146 -22.15 -8.36 -10.98
C SER A 146 -23.66 -8.10 -11.09
N ILE A 147 -24.30 -8.41 -12.23
CA ILE A 147 -25.74 -8.18 -12.47
C ILE A 147 -26.60 -9.44 -12.19
N GLN A 148 -25.99 -10.62 -11.99
CA GLN A 148 -26.70 -11.84 -11.60
C GLN A 148 -26.42 -12.23 -10.13
N LEU A 149 -26.63 -11.29 -9.20
CA LEU A 149 -27.08 -11.73 -7.88
C LEU A 149 -28.56 -12.13 -8.04
N PRO A 150 -29.00 -13.33 -7.60
CA PRO A 150 -30.41 -13.54 -7.36
C PRO A 150 -30.84 -12.43 -6.42
N SER A 151 -31.90 -11.70 -6.78
CA SER A 151 -32.50 -10.66 -5.96
C SER A 151 -32.76 -11.22 -4.56
N VAL A 152 -31.81 -11.01 -3.64
CA VAL A 152 -32.00 -11.25 -2.23
C VAL A 152 -33.18 -10.35 -1.86
N PRO A 153 -34.29 -10.90 -1.35
CA PRO A 153 -35.40 -10.08 -0.89
C PRO A 153 -34.86 -9.01 0.05
N ASP A 154 -35.07 -7.76 -0.34
CA ASP A 154 -34.45 -6.56 0.22
C ASP A 154 -34.42 -6.64 1.76
N ASP A 155 -33.23 -6.65 2.35
CA ASP A 155 -33.07 -6.61 3.81
C ASP A 155 -33.78 -5.39 4.43
N ARG A 156 -34.10 -4.38 3.62
CA ARG A 156 -35.00 -3.28 4.02
C ARG A 156 -36.41 -3.75 4.30
N GLU A 157 -37.00 -4.60 3.47
CA GLU A 157 -38.37 -5.08 3.67
C GLU A 157 -38.47 -5.96 4.92
N ARG A 158 -37.42 -6.75 5.23
CA ARG A 158 -37.33 -7.50 6.48
C ARG A 158 -37.20 -6.59 7.70
N LYS A 159 -36.41 -5.52 7.60
CA LYS A 159 -36.28 -4.51 8.68
C LYS A 159 -37.57 -3.73 8.87
N ASP A 160 -38.26 -3.37 7.80
CA ASP A 160 -39.51 -2.60 7.85
C ASP A 160 -40.63 -3.45 8.44
N LYS A 161 -40.73 -4.73 8.07
CA LYS A 161 -41.66 -5.69 8.71
C LYS A 161 -41.35 -5.90 10.20
N ALA A 162 -40.07 -6.03 10.56
CA ALA A 162 -39.68 -6.17 11.96
C ALA A 162 -39.98 -4.90 12.78
N LEU A 163 -39.79 -3.71 12.20
CA LEU A 163 -40.09 -2.44 12.85
C LEU A 163 -41.60 -2.26 13.04
N GLN A 164 -42.40 -2.63 12.04
CA GLN A 164 -43.85 -2.58 12.10
C GLN A 164 -44.40 -3.52 13.19
N GLU A 165 -43.88 -4.74 13.29
CA GLU A 165 -44.31 -5.70 14.33
C GLU A 165 -43.99 -5.19 15.75
N VAL A 166 -42.86 -4.52 15.94
CA VAL A 166 -42.51 -3.90 17.23
C VAL A 166 -43.46 -2.75 17.57
N GLN A 167 -43.83 -1.93 16.59
CA GLN A 167 -44.80 -0.84 16.78
C GLN A 167 -46.19 -1.38 17.12
N ASP A 168 -46.65 -2.42 16.42
CA ASP A 168 -47.96 -3.03 16.65
C ASP A 168 -48.05 -3.71 18.03
N ARG A 169 -46.95 -4.29 18.53
CA ARG A 169 -46.89 -4.80 19.91
C ARG A 169 -46.93 -3.69 20.95
N ALA A 170 -46.26 -2.56 20.68
CA ALA A 170 -46.25 -1.42 21.60
C ALA A 170 -47.63 -0.76 21.71
N THR A 171 -48.34 -0.60 20.59
CA THR A 171 -49.72 -0.07 20.61
C THR A 171 -50.66 -1.00 21.35
N LYS A 172 -50.57 -2.31 21.11
CA LYS A 172 -51.40 -3.31 21.81
C LYS A 172 -51.19 -3.30 23.32
N LEU A 173 -49.95 -3.20 23.80
CA LEU A 173 -49.63 -3.09 25.23
C LEU A 173 -50.13 -1.78 25.84
N SER A 174 -50.05 -0.69 25.08
CA SER A 174 -50.60 0.61 25.52
C SER A 174 -52.12 0.52 25.70
N ASP A 175 -52.83 -0.09 24.76
CA ASP A 175 -54.29 -0.25 24.85
C ASP A 175 -54.70 -1.18 26.00
N GLU A 176 -53.94 -2.25 26.25
CA GLU A 176 -54.14 -3.15 27.38
C GLU A 176 -53.93 -2.43 28.73
N LEU A 177 -52.91 -1.58 28.84
CA LEU A 177 -52.67 -0.73 30.01
C LEU A 177 -53.81 0.28 30.24
N VAL A 178 -54.33 0.89 29.18
CA VAL A 178 -55.47 1.82 29.27
C VAL A 178 -56.74 1.09 29.73
N GLN A 179 -56.99 -0.12 29.23
CA GLN A 179 -58.12 -0.94 29.68
C GLN A 179 -57.99 -1.35 31.15
N LEU A 180 -56.78 -1.72 31.61
CA LEU A 180 -56.53 -2.01 33.02
C LEU A 180 -56.74 -0.76 33.90
N HIS A 181 -56.32 0.42 33.43
CA HIS A 181 -56.48 1.67 34.17
C HIS A 181 -57.94 2.15 34.24
N MET A 182 -58.77 1.82 33.25
CA MET A 182 -60.21 2.15 33.25
C MET A 182 -61.05 1.25 34.16
N ASN A 183 -60.54 0.08 34.54
CA ASN A 183 -61.25 -0.92 35.35
C ASN A 183 -60.84 -0.96 36.83
N ASP A 184 -59.91 -0.10 37.26
CA ASP A 184 -59.49 -0.03 38.67
C ASP A 184 -60.24 1.10 39.42
N PRO A 185 -61.30 0.79 40.20
CA PRO A 185 -62.10 1.79 40.90
C PRO A 185 -61.31 2.54 42.00
N ASN A 186 -60.14 2.03 42.42
CA ASN A 186 -59.33 2.67 43.47
C ASN A 186 -58.40 3.79 42.97
N LEU A 187 -58.12 3.89 41.66
CA LEU A 187 -57.22 4.92 41.10
C LEU A 187 -57.91 6.27 40.83
N ARG A 188 -59.25 6.29 40.63
CA ARG A 188 -60.02 7.55 40.49
C ARG A 188 -59.96 8.43 41.75
N ALA A 189 -59.78 7.85 42.94
CA ALA A 189 -59.69 8.61 44.19
C ALA A 189 -58.32 9.29 44.42
N ARG A 190 -57.28 8.91 43.66
CA ARG A 190 -55.91 9.45 43.81
C ARG A 190 -55.50 10.46 42.74
N ALA A 191 -56.33 10.71 41.72
CA ALA A 191 -56.04 11.65 40.64
C ALA A 191 -56.29 13.14 40.98
N ASN A 192 -56.46 13.49 42.26
CA ASN A 192 -56.61 14.86 42.72
C ASN A 192 -55.35 15.34 43.48
N ILE A 193 -54.17 15.01 42.95
CA ILE A 193 -52.91 15.62 43.40
C ILE A 193 -52.68 16.84 42.50
N PRO A 194 -52.64 18.07 43.04
CA PRO A 194 -52.33 19.24 42.26
C PRO A 194 -50.95 19.06 41.63
N PHE A 195 -50.93 19.22 40.32
CA PHE A 195 -49.77 19.24 39.45
C PHE A 195 -48.71 20.17 40.05
N ALA A 196 -47.74 19.60 40.79
CA ALA A 196 -46.55 20.31 41.24
C ALA A 196 -45.63 20.51 40.02
N THR A 197 -46.06 21.47 39.21
CA THR A 197 -45.32 22.37 38.33
C THR A 197 -43.96 21.88 37.85
N GLU A 198 -43.92 21.49 36.58
CA GLU A 198 -42.97 21.83 35.51
C GLU A 198 -41.63 22.50 35.91
N LYS A 199 -41.64 23.51 36.80
CA LYS A 199 -40.45 24.08 37.46
C LYS A 199 -39.55 23.06 38.16
N ALA A 200 -40.09 22.00 38.77
CA ALA A 200 -39.29 20.96 39.41
C ALA A 200 -38.53 20.11 38.37
N ILE A 201 -39.11 19.91 37.19
CA ILE A 201 -38.50 19.19 36.07
C ILE A 201 -37.44 20.05 35.37
N GLU A 202 -37.69 21.35 35.25
CA GLU A 202 -36.76 22.31 34.66
C GLU A 202 -35.52 22.54 35.56
N SER A 203 -35.71 22.60 36.88
CA SER A 203 -34.60 22.65 37.85
C SER A 203 -33.72 21.38 37.83
N ALA A 204 -34.31 20.20 37.57
CA ALA A 204 -33.55 18.95 37.47
C ALA A 204 -32.73 18.88 36.16
N ARG A 205 -33.19 19.53 35.07
CA ARG A 205 -32.45 19.63 33.81
C ARG A 205 -31.23 20.55 33.91
N GLU A 206 -31.31 21.65 34.66
CA GLU A 206 -30.17 22.54 34.89
C GLU A 206 -29.06 21.88 35.72
N GLN A 207 -29.42 21.07 36.73
CA GLN A 207 -28.42 20.40 37.58
C GLN A 207 -27.63 19.30 36.87
N LEU A 208 -28.16 18.72 35.78
CA LEU A 208 -27.50 17.63 35.06
C LEU A 208 -26.56 18.07 33.94
N GLY A 209 -26.37 19.38 33.71
CA GLY A 209 -25.22 19.90 32.93
C GLY A 209 -25.08 19.35 31.50
N VAL A 210 -26.17 18.91 30.86
CA VAL A 210 -26.15 18.43 29.47
C VAL A 210 -26.14 19.64 28.55
N ARG A 211 -24.96 20.23 28.35
CA ARG A 211 -24.71 21.17 27.25
C ARG A 211 -24.78 20.41 25.93
N GLU A 212 -25.95 20.42 25.30
CA GLU A 212 -26.11 20.07 23.88
C GLU A 212 -25.23 21.01 23.04
N LYS A 213 -24.02 20.54 22.69
CA LYS A 213 -23.25 21.15 21.61
C LYS A 213 -23.89 20.69 20.30
N GLY A 214 -24.68 21.60 19.72
CA GLY A 214 -25.13 21.50 18.33
C GLY A 214 -23.98 21.17 17.40
N ARG A 215 -24.00 19.95 16.86
CA ARG A 215 -23.04 19.50 15.85
C ARG A 215 -23.53 20.01 14.50
N LEU A 216 -23.04 21.20 14.14
CA LEU A 216 -23.14 21.78 12.81
C LEU A 216 -22.69 20.77 11.74
N ILE A 217 -23.59 20.49 10.80
CA ILE A 217 -23.29 19.77 9.57
C ILE A 217 -22.49 20.72 8.66
N LEU A 218 -21.16 20.56 8.67
CA LEU A 218 -20.26 21.20 7.70
C LEU A 218 -20.26 20.34 6.42
N SER A 219 -21.02 20.77 5.43
CA SER A 219 -20.93 20.29 4.06
C SER A 219 -19.64 20.82 3.43
N HIS A 220 -18.62 19.96 3.30
CA HIS A 220 -17.38 20.29 2.60
C HIS A 220 -17.50 19.90 1.12
N ARG A 221 -17.69 20.92 0.29
CA ARG A 221 -17.73 20.88 -1.17
C ARG A 221 -16.28 20.99 -1.68
N HIS A 222 -15.70 19.89 -2.15
CA HIS A 222 -14.40 19.92 -2.83
C HIS A 222 -14.52 20.64 -4.18
N ARG A 223 -13.98 21.87 -4.27
CA ARG A 223 -13.58 22.48 -5.55
C ARG A 223 -12.09 22.24 -5.76
N GLY A 224 -11.77 21.67 -6.92
CA GLY A 224 -10.40 21.41 -7.35
C GLY A 224 -9.57 22.68 -7.49
N ILE A 225 -8.41 22.67 -6.85
CA ILE A 225 -7.35 23.67 -7.07
C ILE A 225 -6.29 23.00 -7.93
N ARG A 226 -6.17 23.48 -9.17
CA ARG A 226 -5.02 23.24 -10.05
C ARG A 226 -3.81 23.92 -9.42
N THR A 227 -2.85 23.14 -8.94
CA THR A 227 -1.53 23.65 -8.54
C THR A 227 -0.72 24.00 -9.78
N LYS A 228 -0.59 25.30 -10.05
CA LYS A 228 0.48 25.81 -10.90
C LYS A 228 1.72 25.99 -10.03
N TYR A 229 2.83 25.45 -10.50
CA TYR A 229 4.18 25.62 -9.97
C TYR A 229 4.53 27.11 -9.82
N CYS A 230 4.77 27.55 -8.58
CA CYS A 230 5.50 28.78 -8.25
C CYS A 230 6.35 28.51 -7.00
N GLY A 231 7.57 28.01 -7.20
CA GLY A 231 8.52 27.72 -6.13
C GLY A 231 9.88 28.31 -6.44
N ASN A 232 9.99 29.64 -6.51
CA ASN A 232 11.27 30.36 -6.54
C ASN A 232 11.28 31.66 -5.70
N ALA A 233 10.31 31.86 -4.80
CA ALA A 233 10.22 33.08 -3.99
C ALA A 233 10.54 32.88 -2.49
N LEU A 234 10.84 31.66 -2.03
CA LEU A 234 11.06 31.37 -0.60
C LEU A 234 12.53 31.21 -0.18
N LEU A 235 13.49 31.54 -1.06
CA LEU A 235 14.92 31.59 -0.69
C LEU A 235 15.40 32.98 -0.23
N GLY A 236 14.59 34.04 -0.40
CA GLY A 236 15.01 35.42 -0.10
C GLY A 236 14.93 35.83 1.37
N LEU A 237 14.12 35.16 2.20
CA LEU A 237 13.85 35.62 3.57
C LEU A 237 14.69 34.95 4.68
N LEU A 238 15.50 33.93 4.36
CA LEU A 238 16.31 33.22 5.36
C LEU A 238 17.76 33.74 5.48
N LEU A 239 18.18 34.72 4.69
CA LEU A 239 19.56 35.24 4.71
C LEU A 239 19.77 36.51 5.56
N SER A 240 18.71 37.10 6.16
CA SER A 240 18.84 38.37 6.89
C SER A 240 19.15 38.25 8.40
N LYS A 241 19.34 37.04 8.97
CA LYS A 241 19.58 36.87 10.42
C LYS A 241 20.79 36.01 10.82
N VAL A 242 21.67 35.64 9.88
CA VAL A 242 22.87 34.86 10.22
C VAL A 242 24.08 35.79 10.42
N GLN A 243 24.19 36.33 11.63
CA GLN A 243 25.31 37.17 12.06
C GLN A 243 26.46 36.30 12.61
N SER A 244 26.92 35.34 11.81
CA SER A 244 28.04 34.46 12.17
C SER A 244 28.92 34.14 10.96
N PRO A 245 30.14 34.69 10.87
CA PRO A 245 31.03 34.50 9.70
C PRO A 245 31.53 33.06 9.53
N ARG A 246 31.33 32.18 10.52
CA ARG A 246 31.70 30.75 10.43
C ARG A 246 30.65 29.89 9.70
N LEU A 247 29.40 30.34 9.60
CA LEU A 247 28.34 29.62 8.87
C LEU A 247 28.27 30.00 7.38
N LEU A 248 28.75 31.20 7.01
CA LEU A 248 28.81 31.65 5.61
C LEU A 248 29.71 30.75 4.75
N ARG A 249 30.83 30.25 5.31
CA ARG A 249 31.75 29.35 4.58
C ARG A 249 31.17 27.96 4.28
N ARG A 250 30.18 27.49 5.05
CA ARG A 250 29.49 26.21 4.80
C ARG A 250 28.34 26.34 3.80
N VAL A 251 27.63 27.47 3.80
CA VAL A 251 26.56 27.72 2.82
C VAL A 251 27.13 28.03 1.42
N HIS A 252 28.27 28.71 1.35
CA HIS A 252 28.95 28.96 0.06
C HIS A 252 29.50 27.67 -0.58
N LEU A 253 29.85 26.65 0.23
CA LEU A 253 30.29 25.35 -0.27
C LEU A 253 29.13 24.49 -0.80
N LEU A 254 27.91 24.70 -0.29
CA LEU A 254 26.71 23.99 -0.76
C LEU A 254 26.09 24.63 -2.03
N MET A 255 26.33 25.92 -2.26
CA MET A 255 25.92 26.60 -3.50
C MET A 255 26.85 26.33 -4.69
N PHE A 256 28.09 25.88 -4.47
CA PHE A 256 29.04 25.59 -5.57
C PHE A 256 28.90 24.18 -6.16
N LEU A 257 28.12 23.28 -5.53
CA LEU A 257 27.89 21.91 -6.04
C LEU A 257 26.56 21.75 -6.80
N CYS A 258 25.82 22.85 -7.02
CA CYS A 258 24.56 22.83 -7.74
C CYS A 258 24.57 23.85 -8.89
N GLN A 259 25.55 23.74 -9.80
CA GLN A 259 25.46 24.34 -11.13
C GLN A 259 25.08 23.26 -12.15
N PRO A 260 23.99 23.43 -12.92
CA PRO A 260 23.67 22.54 -14.03
C PRO A 260 24.68 22.78 -15.15
N HIS A 261 25.58 21.82 -15.35
CA HIS A 261 26.54 21.83 -16.43
C HIS A 261 25.80 21.59 -17.76
N GLN A 262 25.45 22.67 -18.46
CA GLN A 262 25.12 22.57 -19.88
C GLN A 262 26.40 22.31 -20.66
N GLY A 263 26.38 21.24 -21.47
CA GLY A 263 27.23 21.06 -22.65
C GLY A 263 28.71 20.77 -22.41
N ALA A 264 29.10 19.50 -22.45
CA ALA A 264 30.47 19.12 -22.81
C ALA A 264 30.55 17.74 -23.50
N ARG A 265 30.80 17.86 -24.81
CA ARG A 265 31.41 16.95 -25.79
C ARG A 265 32.00 15.62 -25.25
N ARG A 266 31.62 14.54 -25.94
CA ARG A 266 32.22 13.20 -25.89
C ARG A 266 33.74 13.27 -26.03
N THR A 267 34.47 12.97 -24.97
CA THR A 267 35.87 12.52 -25.03
C THR A 267 35.93 11.02 -24.72
N ARG A 268 36.45 10.28 -25.71
CA ARG A 268 36.69 8.85 -25.70
C ARG A 268 37.88 8.55 -24.77
N LEU A 269 37.61 8.06 -23.57
CA LEU A 269 38.64 7.55 -22.66
C LEU A 269 38.88 6.07 -22.94
N THR A 270 39.98 5.78 -23.62
CA THR A 270 40.60 4.45 -23.67
C THR A 270 41.25 4.15 -22.32
N ILE A 271 40.63 3.27 -21.53
CA ILE A 271 41.22 2.75 -20.30
C ILE A 271 42.09 1.55 -20.68
N GLN A 272 43.41 1.74 -20.61
CA GLN A 272 44.38 0.63 -20.58
C GLN A 272 44.21 -0.12 -19.26
N ARG A 273 43.87 -1.41 -19.34
CA ARG A 273 43.91 -2.34 -18.21
C ARG A 273 45.38 -2.58 -17.83
N ARG A 274 45.72 -2.35 -16.56
CA ARG A 274 46.93 -2.89 -15.94
C ARG A 274 46.58 -4.26 -15.36
N ASP A 275 47.24 -5.28 -15.88
CA ASP A 275 47.27 -6.62 -15.32
C ASP A 275 48.12 -6.62 -14.04
N THR A 276 47.53 -7.04 -12.93
CA THR A 276 48.28 -7.49 -11.76
C THR A 276 47.64 -8.77 -11.24
N THR A 277 48.22 -9.91 -11.63
CA THR A 277 48.04 -11.21 -10.99
C THR A 277 48.76 -11.23 -9.64
N PRO A 278 48.29 -12.07 -8.71
CA PRO A 278 49.28 -12.95 -8.08
C PRO A 278 48.83 -14.41 -8.03
N LEU A 279 49.74 -15.24 -8.53
CA LEU A 279 50.08 -16.62 -8.17
C LEU A 279 49.34 -17.19 -6.95
N ARG A 280 48.52 -18.23 -7.20
CA ARG A 280 48.40 -19.36 -6.28
C ARG A 280 48.49 -20.67 -7.04
N HIS A 281 49.60 -21.36 -6.80
CA HIS A 281 49.82 -22.77 -7.09
C HIS A 281 48.65 -23.61 -6.58
N ARG A 282 48.01 -24.36 -7.48
CA ARG A 282 47.35 -25.62 -7.13
C ARG A 282 47.84 -26.70 -8.09
N HIS A 283 48.43 -27.73 -7.49
CA HIS A 283 48.71 -29.02 -8.10
C HIS A 283 47.48 -29.52 -8.86
N LEU A 284 47.62 -29.72 -10.17
CA LEU A 284 46.73 -30.59 -10.93
C LEU A 284 47.55 -31.80 -11.36
N SER A 285 47.19 -32.93 -10.76
CA SER A 285 47.67 -34.26 -11.09
C SER A 285 47.22 -34.60 -12.51
N VAL A 286 48.18 -34.80 -13.40
CA VAL A 286 47.97 -35.30 -14.76
C VAL A 286 47.86 -36.83 -14.66
N CYS A 287 46.66 -37.37 -14.84
CA CYS A 287 46.50 -38.78 -15.19
C CYS A 287 46.32 -38.88 -16.70
N LEU A 288 47.35 -39.43 -17.35
CA LEU A 288 47.43 -39.75 -18.76
C LEU A 288 46.34 -40.74 -19.17
N LEU A 289 45.55 -40.38 -20.20
CA LEU A 289 44.85 -41.35 -21.03
C LEU A 289 45.88 -42.12 -21.87
N HIS A 290 45.82 -43.44 -21.78
CA HIS A 290 46.49 -44.39 -22.67
C HIS A 290 45.48 -44.85 -23.73
N PRO A 291 45.79 -44.80 -25.04
CA PRO A 291 45.05 -45.54 -26.06
C PRO A 291 45.84 -46.79 -26.46
N GLN A 292 45.21 -47.95 -26.41
CA GLN A 292 45.64 -49.16 -27.12
C GLN A 292 44.41 -49.77 -27.79
N LEU A 293 44.51 -49.77 -29.13
CA LEU A 293 43.98 -50.67 -30.15
C LEU A 293 42.86 -51.66 -29.76
#